data_AF-A0A8J6TKL8-F1
#
_entry.id   AF-A0A8J6TKL8-F1
#
_cell.length_a   1.000
_cell.length_b   1.000
_cell.length_c   1.000
_cell.angle_alpha   90.00
_cell.angle_beta   90.00
_cell.angle_gamma   90.00
#
_symmetry.space_group_name_H-M   'P 1'
#
loop_
_entity.id
_entity.type
_entity.pdbx_description
1 polymer ?
#
loop_
_entity_poly.entity_id
_entity_poly.type
_entity_poly.pdbx_seq_one_letter_code
_entity_poly.pdbx_strand_id
1 'polypeptide(L)'
;MQAVPSEFLAINRKKRAQEPFLELDLRPAEKRVCDFNEVVIAFTPEQAQIEAARCIHCPDPAPCMVACPTHNDIPSAMWLIELGRFADAAKLYHNTSSLPEVCGRVCPHEQLCEGSCVLNKTGEPVITGQLEVFAITQERELEPYVPEIAPPTGKKVAIVGAGPAGIACADQLLQLGHEVTVFDAKPAPGGLLVYGIPNFKLSKEVFFERWKDIEKLGAKFIGNTYVGKDKTIDDIFAEGFEAMFIGVGSGIDAPMEIPGEDLPGVYEATDYLIRGNVSKDILPKGSKPLPDLGNDVVVIGGGDTASDCLRTSVRIGIENVTCLYRRTEAEMPGSAKDRKLAKQEGAKYRFLTQPVQFIAGKDGKLAAVECIEMELGEPDDSGRRRPVPVEGSNFSVPASTAIKALGYWPDPIIGKSTPDLETHKWGLTKVTDPETGQTSREGIFAGGDGVTGPDLVVTAMVAGRKSAEAIDKYLKNKK
;
A
#
# COMPACT_ATOMS: atom_id res chain seq x y z
N MET A 1 -24.39 8.29 -1.62
CA MET A 1 -25.19 9.42 -2.13
C MET A 1 -24.31 10.65 -2.02
N GLN A 2 -24.26 11.47 -3.07
CA GLN A 2 -23.50 12.72 -3.08
C GLN A 2 -24.09 13.71 -2.06
N ALA A 3 -23.24 14.35 -1.27
CA ALA A 3 -23.59 15.45 -0.36
C ALA A 3 -24.06 16.70 -1.11
N VAL A 4 -23.52 16.93 -2.32
CA VAL A 4 -23.95 17.97 -3.25
C VAL A 4 -24.63 17.29 -4.44
N PRO A 5 -25.97 17.24 -4.52
CA PRO A 5 -26.63 16.50 -5.58
C PRO A 5 -26.41 17.14 -6.95
N SER A 6 -25.85 16.36 -7.87
CA SER A 6 -25.47 16.82 -9.22
C SER A 6 -26.64 17.31 -10.10
N GLU A 7 -27.87 16.94 -9.78
CA GLU A 7 -29.09 17.35 -10.49
C GLU A 7 -29.52 18.79 -10.21
N PHE A 8 -29.09 19.37 -9.07
CA PHE A 8 -29.37 20.76 -8.72
C PHE A 8 -28.23 21.72 -9.06
N LEU A 9 -27.08 21.20 -9.51
CA LEU A 9 -25.96 22.01 -9.95
C LEU A 9 -26.24 22.60 -11.34
N ALA A 10 -26.34 23.93 -11.40
CA ALA A 10 -26.46 24.69 -12.65
C ALA A 10 -25.11 24.77 -13.40
N ILE A 11 -24.58 23.62 -13.83
CA ILE A 11 -23.28 23.50 -14.50
C ILE A 11 -23.44 23.17 -15.98
N ASN A 12 -22.52 23.68 -16.80
CA ASN A 12 -22.39 23.27 -18.19
C ASN A 12 -21.39 22.10 -18.30
N ARG A 13 -21.90 20.87 -18.24
CA ARG A 13 -21.10 19.64 -18.31
C ARG A 13 -20.26 19.54 -19.59
N LYS A 14 -20.79 20.02 -20.73
CA LYS A 14 -20.07 20.02 -22.01
C LYS A 14 -18.89 20.97 -21.99
N LYS A 15 -19.07 22.17 -21.41
CA LYS A 15 -17.98 23.14 -21.24
C LYS A 15 -16.89 22.57 -20.32
N ARG A 16 -17.29 22.00 -19.17
CA ARG A 16 -16.35 21.38 -18.22
C ARG A 16 -15.51 20.25 -18.84
N ALA A 17 -16.12 19.39 -19.65
CA ALA A 17 -15.42 18.33 -20.37
C ALA A 17 -14.39 18.84 -21.39
N GLN A 18 -14.45 20.13 -21.75
CA GLN A 18 -13.53 20.80 -22.66
C GLN A 18 -12.49 21.67 -21.94
N GLU A 19 -12.57 21.79 -20.60
CA GLU A 19 -11.57 22.50 -19.82
C GLU A 19 -10.20 21.79 -19.96
N PRO A 20 -9.11 22.56 -20.08
CA PRO A 20 -7.79 22.01 -20.36
C PRO A 20 -7.33 21.08 -19.25
N PHE A 21 -6.74 19.95 -19.63
CA PHE A 21 -6.07 19.05 -18.70
C PHE A 21 -4.76 19.67 -18.21
N LEU A 22 -4.58 19.71 -16.90
CA LEU A 22 -3.29 20.05 -16.30
C LEU A 22 -2.50 18.75 -16.09
N GLU A 23 -1.43 18.56 -16.87
CA GLU A 23 -0.52 17.44 -16.61
C GLU A 23 0.14 17.62 -15.24
N LEU A 24 0.26 16.51 -14.51
CA LEU A 24 0.86 16.52 -13.18
C LEU A 24 2.35 16.83 -13.28
N ASP A 25 2.78 17.90 -12.63
CA ASP A 25 4.18 18.29 -12.60
C ASP A 25 5.01 17.27 -11.79
N LEU A 26 6.10 16.79 -12.40
CA LEU A 26 7.02 15.85 -11.78
C LEU A 26 8.40 16.48 -11.63
N ARG A 27 9.10 16.14 -10.56
CA ARG A 27 10.51 16.48 -10.43
C ARG A 27 11.31 15.88 -11.60
N PRO A 28 12.25 16.64 -12.21
CA PRO A 28 13.12 16.13 -13.26
C PRO A 28 13.87 14.86 -12.83
N ALA A 29 14.07 13.92 -13.75
CA ALA A 29 14.69 12.63 -13.47
C ALA A 29 16.07 12.82 -12.82
N GLU A 30 16.89 13.72 -13.35
CA GLU A 30 18.26 14.00 -12.94
C GLU A 30 18.34 14.60 -11.52
N LYS A 31 17.24 15.20 -11.04
CA LYS A 31 17.14 15.73 -9.67
C LYS A 31 16.57 14.70 -8.70
N ARG A 32 15.51 13.97 -9.09
CA ARG A 32 14.81 13.04 -8.20
C ARG A 32 15.52 11.72 -7.95
N VAL A 33 16.56 11.41 -8.73
CA VAL A 33 17.46 10.27 -8.46
C VAL A 33 18.49 10.57 -7.38
N CYS A 34 18.67 11.83 -6.99
CA CYS A 34 19.69 12.24 -6.02
C CYS A 34 19.17 12.27 -4.56
N ASP A 35 17.88 11.98 -4.35
CA ASP A 35 17.26 11.94 -3.04
C ASP A 35 16.01 11.04 -3.06
N PHE A 36 15.36 10.94 -1.90
CA PHE A 36 14.15 10.15 -1.69
C PHE A 36 12.91 11.00 -1.49
N ASN A 37 12.92 12.29 -1.85
CA ASN A 37 11.74 13.15 -1.72
C ASN A 37 10.67 12.74 -2.75
N GLU A 38 9.40 13.05 -2.46
CA GLU A 38 8.27 12.74 -3.34
C GLU A 38 8.51 13.23 -4.78
N VAL A 39 8.12 12.39 -5.76
CA VAL A 39 8.36 12.70 -7.18
C VAL A 39 7.36 13.70 -7.74
N VAL A 40 6.13 13.66 -7.25
CA VAL A 40 5.05 14.54 -7.68
C VAL A 40 5.23 15.92 -7.04
N ILE A 41 5.10 16.97 -7.84
CA ILE A 41 5.03 18.35 -7.36
C ILE A 41 3.57 18.65 -7.05
N ALA A 42 3.29 19.11 -5.83
CA ALA A 42 1.94 19.39 -5.38
C ALA A 42 1.31 20.54 -6.20
N PHE A 43 -0.01 20.47 -6.38
CA PHE A 43 -0.77 21.55 -7.01
C PHE A 43 -0.70 22.84 -6.17
N THR A 44 -0.61 23.98 -6.85
CA THR A 44 -1.01 25.25 -6.24
C THR A 44 -2.53 25.31 -6.08
N PRO A 45 -3.07 26.19 -5.22
CA PRO A 45 -4.51 26.40 -5.11
C PRO A 45 -5.20 26.66 -6.46
N GLU A 46 -4.58 27.48 -7.32
CA GLU A 46 -5.12 27.81 -8.63
C GLU A 46 -5.15 26.59 -9.55
N GLN A 47 -4.07 25.79 -9.57
CA GLN A 47 -4.02 24.56 -10.36
C GLN A 47 -5.07 23.55 -9.88
N ALA A 48 -5.21 23.38 -8.57
CA ALA A 48 -6.18 22.47 -7.98
C ALA A 48 -7.63 22.88 -8.32
N GLN A 49 -7.94 24.18 -8.28
CA GLN A 49 -9.25 24.69 -8.67
C GLN A 49 -9.55 24.47 -10.15
N ILE A 50 -8.57 24.72 -11.03
CA ILE A 50 -8.72 24.49 -12.47
C ILE A 50 -8.94 23.00 -12.77
N GLU A 51 -8.13 22.11 -12.19
CA GLU A 51 -8.25 20.68 -12.41
C GLU A 51 -9.57 20.13 -11.84
N ALA A 52 -9.99 20.58 -10.66
CA ALA A 52 -11.27 20.18 -10.06
C ALA A 52 -12.49 20.63 -10.90
N ALA A 53 -12.42 21.80 -11.55
CA ALA A 53 -13.49 22.34 -12.39
C ALA A 53 -13.78 21.47 -13.64
N ARG A 54 -12.86 20.58 -14.03
CA ARG A 54 -13.06 19.59 -15.10
C ARG A 54 -14.09 18.53 -14.73
N CYS A 55 -14.33 18.30 -13.44
CA CYS A 55 -15.34 17.35 -12.97
C CYS A 55 -16.73 17.73 -13.50
N ILE A 56 -17.36 16.84 -14.26
CA ILE A 56 -18.66 17.13 -14.88
C ILE A 56 -19.86 16.86 -13.95
N HIS A 57 -19.62 16.52 -12.69
CA HIS A 57 -20.63 16.08 -11.71
C HIS A 57 -21.62 15.07 -12.33
N CYS A 58 -21.12 13.85 -12.56
CA CYS A 58 -21.93 12.74 -13.03
C CYS A 58 -23.14 12.50 -12.10
N PRO A 59 -24.29 12.07 -12.65
CA PRO A 59 -25.42 11.62 -11.85
C PRO A 59 -25.03 10.60 -10.77
N ASP A 60 -25.74 10.60 -9.65
CA ASP A 60 -25.53 9.65 -8.55
C ASP A 60 -26.06 8.25 -8.93
N PRO A 61 -25.32 7.15 -8.65
CA PRO A 61 -23.95 7.10 -8.18
C PRO A 61 -22.95 7.42 -9.30
N ALA A 62 -22.00 8.32 -9.01
CA ALA A 62 -20.97 8.65 -9.98
C ALA A 62 -19.98 7.47 -10.15
N PRO A 63 -19.51 7.14 -11.37
CA PRO A 63 -18.62 6.01 -11.60
C PRO A 63 -17.35 6.01 -10.75
N CYS A 64 -16.75 7.18 -10.51
CA CYS A 64 -15.58 7.33 -9.66
C CYS A 64 -15.84 6.95 -8.19
N MET A 65 -17.05 7.21 -7.68
CA MET A 65 -17.46 6.81 -6.32
C MET A 65 -17.67 5.30 -6.24
N VAL A 66 -18.22 4.69 -7.29
CA VAL A 66 -18.44 3.23 -7.34
C VAL A 66 -17.12 2.49 -7.40
N ALA A 67 -16.15 3.00 -8.18
CA ALA A 67 -14.84 2.38 -8.33
C ALA A 67 -13.90 2.60 -7.14
N CYS A 68 -14.13 3.63 -6.33
CA CYS A 68 -13.35 3.89 -5.12
C CYS A 68 -13.79 2.92 -4.01
N PRO A 69 -12.89 2.09 -3.42
CA PRO A 69 -13.30 1.12 -2.40
C PRO A 69 -13.86 1.74 -1.11
N THR A 70 -13.52 3.00 -0.81
CA THR A 70 -14.10 3.74 0.32
C THR A 70 -15.43 4.41 -0.03
N HIS A 71 -15.80 4.44 -1.30
CA HIS A 71 -16.93 5.21 -1.83
C HIS A 71 -16.87 6.70 -1.49
N ASN A 72 -15.66 7.29 -1.49
CA ASN A 72 -15.45 8.73 -1.32
C ASN A 72 -16.42 9.54 -2.19
N ASP A 73 -17.00 10.61 -1.63
CA ASP A 73 -17.85 11.55 -2.37
C ASP A 73 -17.00 12.51 -3.23
N ILE A 74 -16.38 11.93 -4.25
CA ILE A 74 -15.46 12.62 -5.15
C ILE A 74 -16.14 13.82 -5.85
N PRO A 75 -17.35 13.71 -6.43
CA PRO A 75 -17.99 14.87 -7.08
C PRO A 75 -18.18 16.06 -6.15
N SER A 76 -18.62 15.85 -4.90
CA SER A 76 -18.77 16.93 -3.94
C SER A 76 -17.42 17.49 -3.50
N ALA A 77 -16.40 16.65 -3.34
CA ALA A 77 -15.04 17.12 -3.05
C ALA A 77 -14.50 18.01 -4.17
N MET A 78 -14.69 17.63 -5.44
CA MET A 78 -14.28 18.45 -6.59
C MET A 78 -15.01 19.80 -6.60
N TRP A 79 -16.30 19.83 -6.29
CA TRP A 79 -17.07 21.08 -6.18
C TRP A 79 -16.49 22.01 -5.12
N LEU A 80 -16.17 21.46 -3.94
CA LEU A 80 -15.61 22.24 -2.83
C LEU A 80 -14.20 22.75 -3.14
N ILE A 81 -13.36 21.93 -3.79
CA ILE A 81 -12.04 22.36 -4.24
C ILE A 81 -12.17 23.50 -5.25
N GLU A 82 -13.02 23.35 -6.27
CA GLU A 82 -13.28 24.41 -7.27
C GLU A 82 -13.68 25.74 -6.60
N LEU A 83 -14.50 25.70 -5.55
CA LEU A 83 -14.93 26.87 -4.79
C LEU A 83 -13.88 27.42 -3.80
N GLY A 84 -12.69 26.81 -3.70
CA GLY A 84 -11.66 27.21 -2.74
C GLY A 84 -11.90 26.76 -1.31
N ARG A 85 -12.86 25.85 -1.09
CA ARG A 85 -13.25 25.32 0.23
C ARG A 85 -12.50 24.02 0.55
N PHE A 86 -11.17 24.10 0.61
CA PHE A 86 -10.30 22.92 0.69
C PHE A 86 -10.49 22.10 1.97
N ALA A 87 -10.64 22.75 3.13
CA ALA A 87 -10.88 22.07 4.40
C ALA A 87 -12.21 21.29 4.41
N ASP A 88 -13.24 21.82 3.74
CA ASP A 88 -14.53 21.11 3.62
C ASP A 88 -14.42 19.90 2.68
N ALA A 89 -13.62 20.01 1.61
CA ALA A 89 -13.32 18.88 0.75
C ALA A 89 -12.56 17.78 1.51
N ALA A 90 -11.57 18.16 2.33
CA ALA A 90 -10.83 17.24 3.20
C ALA A 90 -11.75 16.49 4.18
N LYS A 91 -12.71 17.20 4.81
CA LYS A 91 -13.71 16.59 5.70
C LYS A 91 -14.51 15.48 5.00
N LEU A 92 -14.85 15.64 3.71
CA LEU A 92 -15.53 14.58 2.96
C LEU A 92 -14.68 13.31 2.82
N TYR A 93 -13.38 13.45 2.60
CA TYR A 93 -12.47 12.30 2.52
C TYR A 93 -12.31 11.60 3.88
N HIS A 94 -12.23 12.34 4.99
CA HIS A 94 -12.16 11.76 6.33
C HIS A 94 -13.39 10.93 6.71
N ASN A 95 -14.58 11.31 6.22
CA ASN A 95 -15.81 10.57 6.50
C ASN A 95 -15.73 9.10 6.09
N THR A 96 -15.04 8.80 4.99
CA THR A 96 -14.97 7.46 4.38
C THR A 96 -13.57 6.83 4.42
N SER A 97 -12.53 7.63 4.68
CA SER A 97 -11.13 7.18 4.74
C SER A 97 -10.46 7.53 6.07
N SER A 98 -9.79 6.55 6.67
CA SER A 98 -8.94 6.77 7.85
C SER A 98 -7.51 7.18 7.49
N LEU A 99 -7.14 7.13 6.20
CA LEU A 99 -5.80 7.41 5.68
C LEU A 99 -5.84 8.18 4.33
N PRO A 100 -6.64 9.26 4.18
CA PRO A 100 -6.79 9.94 2.89
C PRO A 100 -5.47 10.53 2.35
N GLU A 101 -4.58 11.00 3.24
CA GLU A 101 -3.23 11.46 2.90
C GLU A 101 -2.34 10.36 2.31
N VAL A 102 -2.62 9.10 2.64
CA VAL A 102 -1.92 7.93 2.08
C VAL A 102 -2.58 7.48 0.79
N CYS A 103 -3.90 7.30 0.80
CA CYS A 103 -4.67 6.77 -0.33
C CYS A 103 -4.48 7.62 -1.60
N GLY A 104 -4.54 8.95 -1.49
CA GLY A 104 -4.32 9.85 -2.64
C GLY A 104 -2.90 9.78 -3.24
N ARG A 105 -1.92 9.24 -2.50
CA ARG A 105 -0.54 9.03 -2.98
C ARG A 105 -0.34 7.66 -3.62
N VAL A 106 -0.90 6.61 -3.02
CA VAL A 106 -0.50 5.22 -3.33
C VAL A 106 -1.57 4.38 -4.00
N CYS A 107 -2.82 4.84 -4.09
CA CYS A 107 -3.83 4.10 -4.84
C CYS A 107 -3.45 4.00 -6.32
N PRO A 108 -3.77 2.88 -7.00
CA PRO A 108 -3.68 2.76 -8.45
C PRO A 108 -4.91 3.47 -9.05
N HIS A 109 -4.94 4.80 -9.00
CA HIS A 109 -6.08 5.61 -9.41
C HIS A 109 -6.55 5.28 -10.85
N GLU A 110 -5.62 4.94 -11.74
CA GLU A 110 -5.86 4.51 -13.11
C GLU A 110 -6.67 3.20 -13.23
N GLN A 111 -6.69 2.39 -12.17
CA GLN A 111 -7.49 1.16 -12.06
C GLN A 111 -8.78 1.39 -11.25
N LEU A 112 -8.91 2.53 -10.58
CA LEU A 112 -9.99 2.85 -9.65
C LEU A 112 -10.78 4.10 -10.09
N CYS A 113 -10.73 5.16 -9.30
CA CYS A 113 -11.54 6.38 -9.48
C CYS A 113 -11.21 7.15 -10.76
N GLU A 114 -9.92 7.27 -11.13
CA GLU A 114 -9.52 7.95 -12.37
C GLU A 114 -9.78 7.06 -13.58
N GLY A 115 -9.53 5.76 -13.47
CA GLY A 115 -9.82 4.77 -14.53
C GLY A 115 -11.31 4.70 -14.91
N SER A 116 -12.20 4.88 -13.92
CA SER A 116 -13.65 4.90 -14.13
C SER A 116 -14.21 6.28 -14.50
N CYS A 117 -13.38 7.32 -14.54
CA CYS A 117 -13.82 8.67 -14.90
C CYS A 117 -14.39 8.69 -16.32
N VAL A 118 -15.57 9.27 -16.50
CA VAL A 118 -16.23 9.31 -17.82
C VAL A 118 -15.49 10.15 -18.87
N LEU A 119 -14.58 11.03 -18.43
CA LEU A 119 -13.75 11.84 -19.33
C LEU A 119 -12.76 10.99 -20.13
N ASN A 120 -12.40 9.78 -19.67
CA ASN A 120 -11.55 8.83 -20.39
C ASN A 120 -12.07 8.46 -21.79
N LYS A 121 -13.37 8.69 -22.06
CA LYS A 121 -13.97 8.47 -23.39
C LYS A 121 -13.50 9.48 -24.44
N THR A 122 -13.05 10.66 -24.02
CA THR A 122 -12.75 11.79 -24.92
C THR A 122 -11.44 12.49 -24.60
N GLY A 123 -10.76 12.13 -23.51
CA GLY A 123 -9.51 12.75 -23.07
C GLY A 123 -9.04 12.17 -21.74
N GLU A 124 -8.37 13.00 -20.94
CA GLU A 124 -7.78 12.60 -19.66
C GLU A 124 -8.80 12.67 -18.49
N PRO A 125 -8.68 11.80 -17.47
CA PRO A 125 -9.54 11.84 -16.29
C PRO A 125 -9.28 13.09 -15.45
N VAL A 126 -10.17 13.36 -14.48
CA VAL A 126 -9.86 14.31 -13.40
C VAL A 126 -8.81 13.66 -12.49
N ILE A 127 -7.76 14.38 -12.11
CA ILE A 127 -6.66 13.86 -11.25
C ILE A 127 -7.09 13.81 -9.78
N THR A 128 -8.06 12.95 -9.48
CA THR A 128 -8.70 12.85 -8.16
C THR A 128 -7.73 12.51 -7.04
N GLY A 129 -6.70 11.69 -7.27
CA GLY A 129 -5.75 11.29 -6.23
C GLY A 129 -4.92 12.46 -5.72
N GLN A 130 -4.41 13.29 -6.63
CA GLN A 130 -3.62 14.46 -6.25
C GLN A 130 -4.47 15.60 -5.71
N LEU A 131 -5.74 15.70 -6.14
CA LEU A 131 -6.69 16.63 -5.53
C LEU A 131 -7.08 16.21 -4.10
N GLU A 132 -7.16 14.90 -3.81
CA GLU A 132 -7.29 14.40 -2.44
C GLU A 132 -6.06 14.77 -1.60
N VAL A 133 -4.84 14.50 -2.09
CA VAL A 133 -3.60 14.91 -1.41
C VAL A 133 -3.56 16.41 -1.14
N PHE A 134 -3.91 17.23 -2.14
CA PHE A 134 -3.95 18.68 -2.02
C PHE A 134 -4.94 19.12 -0.93
N ALA A 135 -6.17 18.62 -0.96
CA ALA A 135 -7.20 18.99 0.01
C ALA A 135 -6.77 18.65 1.45
N ILE A 136 -6.24 17.44 1.69
CA ILE A 136 -5.75 17.02 3.01
C ILE A 136 -4.54 17.83 3.46
N THR A 137 -3.63 18.17 2.55
CA THR A 137 -2.45 18.98 2.88
C THR A 137 -2.86 20.42 3.27
N GLN A 138 -3.79 21.03 2.52
CA GLN A 138 -4.32 22.36 2.86
C GLN A 138 -5.09 22.37 4.17
N GLU A 139 -5.89 21.35 4.43
CA GLU A 139 -6.60 21.18 5.70
C GLU A 139 -5.61 21.13 6.87
N ARG A 140 -4.59 20.28 6.78
CA ARG A 140 -3.58 20.16 7.83
C ARG A 140 -2.82 21.45 8.13
N GLU A 141 -2.57 22.28 7.12
CA GLU A 141 -1.88 23.58 7.28
C GLU A 141 -2.78 24.67 7.89
N LEU A 142 -4.07 24.65 7.57
CA LEU A 142 -5.00 25.75 7.86
C LEU A 142 -5.96 25.45 9.02
N GLU A 143 -6.58 24.27 9.01
CA GLU A 143 -7.61 23.84 9.95
C GLU A 143 -7.53 22.32 10.18
N PRO A 144 -6.59 21.84 11.01
CA PRO A 144 -6.40 20.41 11.27
C PRO A 144 -7.70 19.69 11.68
N TYR A 145 -7.97 18.55 11.06
CA TYR A 145 -9.13 17.71 11.28
C TYR A 145 -9.04 17.09 12.68
N VAL A 146 -10.12 17.27 13.44
CA VAL A 146 -10.30 16.63 14.75
C VAL A 146 -11.62 15.86 14.69
N PRO A 147 -11.61 14.52 14.79
CA PRO A 147 -12.84 13.76 14.79
C PRO A 147 -13.64 13.99 16.07
N GLU A 148 -14.95 13.80 15.99
CA GLU A 148 -15.80 13.69 17.18
C GLU A 148 -15.52 12.37 17.90
N ILE A 149 -15.37 12.44 19.23
CA ILE A 149 -15.06 11.27 20.07
C ILE A 149 -16.27 10.99 20.97
N ALA A 150 -16.75 9.75 20.93
CA ALA A 150 -17.82 9.28 21.82
C ALA A 150 -17.34 9.15 23.28
N PRO A 151 -18.25 9.17 24.27
CA PRO A 151 -17.89 8.96 25.67
C PRO A 151 -17.15 7.63 25.88
N PRO A 152 -16.19 7.56 26.83
CA PRO A 152 -15.45 6.33 27.11
C PRO A 152 -16.37 5.14 27.42
N THR A 153 -16.15 4.03 26.73
CA THR A 153 -16.93 2.80 26.91
C THR A 153 -16.39 1.94 28.06
N GLY A 154 -15.13 2.15 28.45
CA GLY A 154 -14.39 1.31 29.39
C GLY A 154 -14.01 -0.06 28.83
N LYS A 155 -14.26 -0.30 27.53
CA LYS A 155 -13.97 -1.57 26.85
C LYS A 155 -12.59 -1.53 26.21
N LYS A 156 -11.84 -2.63 26.36
CA LYS A 156 -10.46 -2.74 25.85
C LYS A 156 -10.39 -3.59 24.59
N VAL A 157 -9.76 -3.05 23.54
CA VAL A 157 -9.55 -3.74 22.26
C VAL A 157 -8.07 -3.81 21.91
N ALA A 158 -7.62 -5.02 21.57
CA ALA A 158 -6.28 -5.25 21.07
C ALA A 158 -6.27 -5.27 19.53
N ILE A 159 -5.27 -4.66 18.92
CA ILE A 159 -5.04 -4.68 17.48
C ILE A 159 -3.69 -5.32 17.23
N VAL A 160 -3.65 -6.40 16.45
CA VAL A 160 -2.42 -7.13 16.13
C VAL A 160 -2.03 -6.83 14.70
N GLY A 161 -0.97 -6.04 14.53
CA GLY A 161 -0.51 -5.48 13.26
C GLY A 161 -0.89 -4.00 13.12
N ALA A 162 0.12 -3.15 12.95
CA ALA A 162 0.00 -1.71 12.77
C ALA A 162 0.11 -1.31 11.29
N GLY A 163 -0.35 -2.18 10.38
CA GLY A 163 -0.53 -1.82 8.97
C GLY A 163 -1.79 -0.99 8.72
N PRO A 164 -2.12 -0.68 7.44
CA PRO A 164 -3.30 0.13 7.09
C PRO A 164 -4.61 -0.36 7.72
N ALA A 165 -4.84 -1.68 7.72
CA ALA A 165 -6.05 -2.27 8.30
C ALA A 165 -6.13 -2.07 9.82
N GLY A 166 -5.05 -2.33 10.55
CA GLY A 166 -5.01 -2.16 12.00
C GLY A 166 -5.13 -0.70 12.41
N ILE A 167 -4.49 0.21 11.68
CA ILE A 167 -4.56 1.65 11.96
C ILE A 167 -5.96 2.20 11.68
N ALA A 168 -6.60 1.78 10.61
CA ALA A 168 -7.98 2.16 10.33
C ALA A 168 -8.96 1.60 11.37
N CYS A 169 -8.73 0.37 11.84
CA CYS A 169 -9.51 -0.21 12.93
C CYS A 169 -9.32 0.58 14.23
N ALA A 170 -8.07 0.96 14.56
CA ALA A 170 -7.74 1.75 15.73
C ALA A 170 -8.43 3.12 15.71
N ASP A 171 -8.30 3.84 14.59
CA ASP A 171 -8.89 5.16 14.37
C ASP A 171 -10.40 5.15 14.63
N GLN A 172 -11.13 4.19 14.06
CA GLN A 172 -12.58 4.09 14.26
C GLN A 172 -12.96 3.69 15.69
N LEU A 173 -12.27 2.74 16.30
CA LEU A 173 -12.57 2.29 17.67
C LEU A 173 -12.31 3.37 18.72
N LEU A 174 -11.28 4.20 18.52
CA LEU A 174 -10.98 5.34 19.40
C LEU A 174 -12.07 6.42 19.31
N GLN A 175 -12.54 6.73 18.09
CA GLN A 175 -13.67 7.65 17.90
C GLN A 175 -14.96 7.12 18.54
N LEU A 176 -15.12 5.80 18.63
CA LEU A 176 -16.23 5.14 19.33
C LEU A 176 -16.05 5.04 20.86
N GLY A 177 -14.96 5.59 21.42
CA GLY A 177 -14.72 5.69 22.86
C GLY A 177 -14.07 4.46 23.51
N HIS A 178 -13.57 3.51 22.71
CA HIS A 178 -12.90 2.30 23.23
C HIS A 178 -11.43 2.55 23.59
N GLU A 179 -10.90 1.81 24.55
CA GLU A 179 -9.47 1.79 24.85
C GLU A 179 -8.75 0.86 23.87
N VAL A 180 -7.87 1.41 23.03
CA VAL A 180 -7.18 0.65 21.98
C VAL A 180 -5.68 0.52 22.26
N THR A 181 -5.16 -0.70 22.13
CA THR A 181 -3.72 -0.99 22.13
C THR A 181 -3.34 -1.73 20.86
N VAL A 182 -2.37 -1.19 20.12
CA VAL A 182 -1.84 -1.74 18.87
C VAL A 182 -0.50 -2.44 19.16
N PHE A 183 -0.42 -3.72 18.85
CA PHE A 183 0.78 -4.55 18.93
C PHE A 183 1.37 -4.74 17.53
N ASP A 184 2.67 -4.59 17.38
CA ASP A 184 3.36 -4.89 16.12
C ASP A 184 4.72 -5.54 16.35
N ALA A 185 5.13 -6.42 15.44
CA ALA A 185 6.44 -7.06 15.46
C ALA A 185 7.58 -6.06 15.14
N LYS A 186 7.28 -4.98 14.43
CA LYS A 186 8.21 -3.92 14.06
C LYS A 186 8.36 -2.88 15.18
N PRO A 187 9.48 -2.12 15.23
CA PRO A 187 9.70 -1.10 16.25
C PRO A 187 8.77 0.11 16.16
N ALA A 188 8.23 0.43 14.99
CA ALA A 188 7.34 1.56 14.75
C ALA A 188 6.07 1.11 14.01
N PRO A 189 4.94 1.84 14.14
CA PRO A 189 3.72 1.52 13.43
C PRO A 189 3.84 1.85 11.93
N GLY A 190 2.92 1.32 11.13
CA GLY A 190 2.73 1.66 9.71
C GLY A 190 2.81 0.49 8.75
N GLY A 191 3.36 -0.65 9.18
CA GLY A 191 3.51 -1.83 8.32
C GLY A 191 4.16 -1.47 6.98
N LEU A 192 3.54 -1.89 5.87
CA LEU A 192 4.02 -1.58 4.51
C LEU A 192 4.22 -0.07 4.25
N LEU A 193 3.44 0.81 4.88
CA LEU A 193 3.51 2.26 4.64
C LEU A 193 4.87 2.85 5.05
N VAL A 194 5.44 2.33 6.13
CA VAL A 194 6.75 2.75 6.68
C VAL A 194 7.87 1.88 6.16
N TYR A 195 7.65 0.56 6.13
CA TYR A 195 8.71 -0.41 5.92
C TYR A 195 8.85 -0.86 4.46
N GLY A 196 7.81 -0.77 3.63
CA GLY A 196 7.81 -1.27 2.25
C GLY A 196 7.83 -0.18 1.19
N ILE A 197 6.82 0.69 1.20
CA ILE A 197 6.70 1.77 0.21
C ILE A 197 7.86 2.75 0.43
N PRO A 198 8.57 3.24 -0.59
CA PRO A 198 9.64 4.23 -0.40
C PRO A 198 9.16 5.68 -0.20
N ASN A 199 10.01 6.53 0.36
CA ASN A 199 9.72 7.97 0.59
C ASN A 199 9.37 8.75 -0.68
N PHE A 200 9.92 8.36 -1.83
CA PHE A 200 9.65 9.03 -3.10
C PHE A 200 8.22 8.77 -3.64
N LYS A 201 7.47 7.84 -3.02
CA LYS A 201 6.04 7.59 -3.25
C LYS A 201 5.16 8.06 -2.10
N LEU A 202 5.61 7.83 -0.87
CA LEU A 202 4.90 8.19 0.35
C LEU A 202 5.92 8.61 1.40
N SER A 203 6.01 9.91 1.71
CA SER A 203 6.86 10.38 2.80
C SER A 203 6.45 9.74 4.14
N LYS A 204 7.45 9.30 4.93
CA LYS A 204 7.17 8.66 6.23
C LYS A 204 6.66 9.66 7.23
N GLU A 205 7.05 10.93 7.08
CA GLU A 205 6.56 12.03 7.89
C GLU A 205 5.04 12.16 7.77
N VAL A 206 4.48 12.04 6.55
CA VAL A 206 3.02 12.07 6.32
C VAL A 206 2.32 10.98 7.13
N PHE A 207 2.87 9.76 7.13
CA PHE A 207 2.31 8.67 7.92
C PHE A 207 2.48 8.90 9.43
N PHE A 208 3.66 9.30 9.89
CA PHE A 208 3.91 9.51 11.32
C PHE A 208 3.11 10.67 11.90
N GLU A 209 2.85 11.68 11.09
CA GLU A 209 1.93 12.76 11.44
C GLU A 209 0.50 12.25 11.64
N ARG A 210 0.00 11.39 10.75
CA ARG A 210 -1.30 10.74 10.95
C ARG A 210 -1.31 9.86 12.19
N TRP A 211 -0.26 9.05 12.38
CA TRP A 211 -0.13 8.20 13.57
C TRP A 211 -0.16 9.03 14.85
N LYS A 212 0.53 10.18 14.88
CA LYS A 212 0.51 11.10 16.01
C LYS A 212 -0.89 11.61 16.33
N ASP A 213 -1.75 11.81 15.35
CA ASP A 213 -3.15 12.17 15.62
C ASP A 213 -3.92 11.01 16.24
N ILE A 214 -3.69 9.79 15.77
CA ILE A 214 -4.28 8.57 16.36
C ILE A 214 -3.78 8.35 17.80
N GLU A 215 -2.51 8.66 18.10
CA GLU A 215 -1.98 8.69 19.48
C GLU A 215 -2.66 9.76 20.34
N LYS A 216 -2.92 10.95 19.81
CA LYS A 216 -3.68 11.99 20.53
C LYS A 216 -5.11 11.55 20.84
N LEU A 217 -5.72 10.69 20.03
CA LEU A 217 -7.01 10.07 20.32
C LEU A 217 -6.93 9.02 21.44
N GLY A 218 -5.73 8.59 21.84
CA GLY A 218 -5.50 7.68 22.95
C GLY A 218 -4.96 6.30 22.56
N ALA A 219 -4.57 6.09 21.30
CA ALA A 219 -3.94 4.84 20.88
C ALA A 219 -2.66 4.58 21.68
N LYS A 220 -2.52 3.36 22.20
CA LYS A 220 -1.26 2.86 22.76
C LYS A 220 -0.57 1.97 21.73
N PHE A 221 0.73 2.12 21.57
CA PHE A 221 1.53 1.27 20.68
C PHE A 221 2.56 0.45 21.45
N ILE A 222 2.60 -0.84 21.13
CA ILE A 222 3.54 -1.82 21.68
C ILE A 222 4.25 -2.49 20.50
N GLY A 223 5.34 -1.88 20.05
CA GLY A 223 6.21 -2.44 19.02
C GLY A 223 7.10 -3.58 19.52
N ASN A 224 7.90 -4.14 18.62
CA ASN A 224 8.83 -5.25 18.91
C ASN A 224 8.16 -6.46 19.59
N THR A 225 6.88 -6.71 19.31
CA THR A 225 6.11 -7.81 19.89
C THR A 225 5.57 -8.68 18.77
N TYR A 226 6.23 -9.81 18.53
CA TYR A 226 5.76 -10.78 17.55
C TYR A 226 4.63 -11.62 18.17
N VAL A 227 3.37 -11.25 17.91
CA VAL A 227 2.21 -12.00 18.39
C VAL A 227 2.14 -13.39 17.72
N GLY A 228 1.96 -14.42 18.54
CA GLY A 228 2.06 -15.83 18.19
C GLY A 228 3.43 -16.46 18.46
N LYS A 229 4.47 -15.66 18.74
CA LYS A 229 5.82 -16.12 19.10
C LYS A 229 6.27 -15.59 20.46
N ASP A 230 6.29 -14.26 20.61
CA ASP A 230 6.71 -13.58 21.84
C ASP A 230 5.54 -13.51 22.85
N LYS A 231 4.31 -13.46 22.34
CA LYS A 231 3.08 -13.40 23.13
C LYS A 231 1.92 -14.01 22.34
N THR A 232 1.11 -14.88 22.93
CA THR A 232 -0.04 -15.49 22.25
C THR A 232 -1.28 -14.61 22.31
N ILE A 233 -2.27 -14.92 21.47
CA ILE A 233 -3.59 -14.27 21.52
C ILE A 233 -4.26 -14.48 22.89
N ASP A 234 -4.09 -15.67 23.48
CA ASP A 234 -4.63 -16.03 24.79
C ASP A 234 -3.99 -15.18 25.90
N ASP A 235 -2.68 -14.95 25.83
CA ASP A 235 -1.98 -14.07 26.78
C ASP A 235 -2.52 -12.63 26.71
N ILE A 236 -2.85 -12.14 25.50
CA ILE A 236 -3.45 -10.80 25.33
C ILE A 236 -4.86 -10.80 25.93
N PHE A 237 -5.70 -11.80 25.68
CA PHE A 237 -7.02 -11.86 26.33
C PHE A 237 -6.91 -11.91 27.87
N ALA A 238 -5.92 -12.61 28.41
CA ALA A 238 -5.66 -12.69 29.85
C ALA A 238 -5.30 -11.33 30.49
N GLU A 239 -4.85 -10.35 29.70
CA GLU A 239 -4.60 -8.96 30.16
C GLU A 239 -5.87 -8.09 30.23
N GLY A 240 -7.04 -8.68 29.96
CA GLY A 240 -8.34 -8.03 30.10
C GLY A 240 -8.82 -7.31 28.84
N PHE A 241 -8.25 -7.62 27.68
CA PHE A 241 -8.82 -7.21 26.40
C PHE A 241 -10.10 -8.03 26.12
N GLU A 242 -11.14 -7.37 25.59
CA GLU A 242 -12.46 -7.99 25.42
C GLU A 242 -12.76 -8.39 23.97
N ALA A 243 -12.04 -7.79 23.02
CA ALA A 243 -12.07 -8.09 21.60
C ALA A 243 -10.69 -7.84 20.96
N MET A 244 -10.47 -8.43 19.79
CA MET A 244 -9.23 -8.29 19.05
C MET A 244 -9.46 -8.15 17.54
N PHE A 245 -8.64 -7.32 16.89
CA PHE A 245 -8.49 -7.27 15.43
C PHE A 245 -7.13 -7.80 15.00
N ILE A 246 -7.08 -8.70 14.02
CA ILE A 246 -5.86 -9.25 13.42
C ILE A 246 -5.67 -8.64 12.02
N GLY A 247 -4.67 -7.79 11.89
CA GLY A 247 -4.27 -7.09 10.66
C GLY A 247 -2.80 -7.27 10.34
N VAL A 248 -2.28 -8.50 10.46
CA VAL A 248 -0.84 -8.81 10.33
C VAL A 248 -0.30 -8.80 8.89
N GLY A 249 -1.20 -8.70 7.90
CA GLY A 249 -0.83 -8.65 6.48
C GLY A 249 -0.24 -9.96 5.92
N SER A 250 0.34 -9.86 4.72
CA SER A 250 1.11 -10.94 4.08
C SER A 250 2.54 -10.46 3.87
N GLY A 251 3.46 -10.92 4.71
CA GLY A 251 4.83 -10.38 4.79
C GLY A 251 5.95 -11.39 4.56
N ILE A 252 5.64 -12.64 4.20
CA ILE A 252 6.63 -13.68 3.92
C ILE A 252 6.93 -13.69 2.43
N ASP A 253 8.15 -13.37 2.00
CA ASP A 253 8.50 -13.37 0.58
C ASP A 253 8.34 -14.76 -0.05
N ALA A 254 7.86 -14.77 -1.29
CA ALA A 254 7.75 -16.00 -2.07
C ALA A 254 9.14 -16.52 -2.46
N PRO A 255 9.46 -17.80 -2.20
CA PRO A 255 10.73 -18.38 -2.61
C PRO A 255 10.78 -18.56 -4.13
N MET A 256 11.99 -18.58 -4.68
CA MET A 256 12.24 -18.93 -6.08
C MET A 256 12.54 -20.42 -6.24
N GLU A 257 13.06 -21.06 -5.19
CA GLU A 257 13.39 -22.49 -5.11
C GLU A 257 14.42 -22.92 -6.16
N ILE A 258 15.43 -22.07 -6.40
CA ILE A 258 16.52 -22.34 -7.35
C ILE A 258 17.90 -22.37 -6.67
N PRO A 259 18.91 -23.04 -7.26
CA PRO A 259 20.23 -23.13 -6.65
C PRO A 259 20.87 -21.76 -6.42
N GLY A 260 21.49 -21.59 -5.24
CA GLY A 260 22.22 -20.37 -4.85
C GLY A 260 21.36 -19.24 -4.30
N GLU A 261 20.07 -19.49 -4.03
CA GLU A 261 19.14 -18.49 -3.48
C GLU A 261 19.55 -17.95 -2.09
N ASP A 262 20.41 -18.66 -1.37
CA ASP A 262 20.96 -18.30 -0.06
C ASP A 262 22.34 -17.63 -0.13
N LEU A 263 22.87 -17.36 -1.34
CA LEU A 263 24.17 -16.72 -1.50
C LEU A 263 24.20 -15.30 -0.91
N PRO A 264 25.31 -14.88 -0.27
CA PRO A 264 25.53 -13.49 0.07
C PRO A 264 25.43 -12.60 -1.18
N GLY A 265 24.54 -11.62 -1.16
CA GLY A 265 24.21 -10.79 -2.33
C GLY A 265 22.82 -11.07 -2.91
N VAL A 266 22.15 -12.15 -2.49
CA VAL A 266 20.73 -12.41 -2.79
C VAL A 266 19.88 -11.92 -1.62
N TYR A 267 18.91 -11.05 -1.89
CA TYR A 267 18.03 -10.45 -0.89
C TYR A 267 16.57 -10.69 -1.23
N GLU A 268 15.76 -10.86 -0.20
CA GLU A 268 14.32 -10.67 -0.31
C GLU A 268 13.98 -9.18 -0.48
N ALA A 269 12.94 -8.88 -1.25
CA ALA A 269 12.53 -7.50 -1.47
C ALA A 269 12.05 -6.83 -0.17
N THR A 270 11.37 -7.55 0.73
CA THR A 270 10.99 -6.96 2.02
C THR A 270 12.20 -6.53 2.84
N ASP A 271 13.21 -7.39 3.00
CA ASP A 271 14.44 -7.06 3.76
C ASP A 271 15.16 -5.88 3.10
N TYR A 272 15.32 -5.92 1.78
CA TYR A 272 15.96 -4.85 1.01
C TYR A 272 15.26 -3.50 1.24
N LEU A 273 13.94 -3.45 1.06
CA LEU A 273 13.16 -2.23 1.21
C LEU A 273 13.12 -1.74 2.65
N ILE A 274 12.92 -2.63 3.64
CA ILE A 274 12.99 -2.27 5.07
C ILE A 274 14.31 -1.54 5.36
N ARG A 275 15.43 -2.13 4.92
CA ARG A 275 16.77 -1.61 5.21
C ARG A 275 17.09 -0.32 4.46
N GLY A 276 16.43 -0.07 3.32
CA GLY A 276 16.56 1.17 2.55
C GLY A 276 15.59 2.28 2.96
N ASN A 277 14.44 1.92 3.53
CA ASN A 277 13.35 2.87 3.80
C ASN A 277 13.44 3.53 5.17
N VAL A 278 14.02 2.85 6.16
CA VAL A 278 13.96 3.32 7.55
C VAL A 278 15.33 3.54 8.17
N SER A 279 15.39 4.51 9.09
CA SER A 279 16.57 4.82 9.87
C SER A 279 16.86 3.77 10.93
N LYS A 280 18.08 3.80 11.48
CA LYS A 280 18.58 2.78 12.40
C LYS A 280 17.76 2.64 13.68
N ASP A 281 17.12 3.70 14.14
CA ASP A 281 16.28 3.75 15.34
C ASP A 281 14.99 2.94 15.22
N ILE A 282 14.45 2.79 14.01
CA ILE A 282 13.21 2.02 13.76
C ILE A 282 13.44 0.79 12.86
N LEU A 283 14.70 0.44 12.57
CA LEU A 283 15.07 -0.82 11.94
C LEU A 283 14.71 -2.01 12.84
N PRO A 284 14.18 -3.12 12.28
CA PRO A 284 13.91 -4.32 13.07
C PRO A 284 15.15 -4.81 13.83
N LYS A 285 14.93 -5.30 15.06
CA LYS A 285 16.01 -5.78 15.92
C LYS A 285 16.82 -6.88 15.24
N GLY A 286 18.13 -6.69 15.13
CA GLY A 286 19.04 -7.63 14.49
C GLY A 286 19.31 -7.33 13.01
N SER A 287 18.50 -6.49 12.35
CA SER A 287 18.78 -5.99 11.01
C SER A 287 19.92 -4.98 11.02
N LYS A 288 20.63 -4.89 9.90
CA LYS A 288 21.65 -3.86 9.64
C LYS A 288 21.18 -2.95 8.52
N PRO A 289 21.70 -1.72 8.37
CA PRO A 289 21.47 -0.93 7.15
C PRO A 289 21.89 -1.69 5.89
N LEU A 290 21.43 -1.24 4.72
CA LEU A 290 21.87 -1.82 3.45
C LEU A 290 23.42 -1.83 3.37
N PRO A 291 24.03 -2.96 3.01
CA PRO A 291 25.48 -3.04 2.83
C PRO A 291 25.86 -2.44 1.48
N ASP A 292 27.16 -2.46 1.16
CA ASP A 292 27.61 -2.23 -0.22
C ASP A 292 27.00 -3.31 -1.14
N LEU A 293 26.30 -2.86 -2.18
CA LEU A 293 25.57 -3.71 -3.13
C LEU A 293 26.37 -3.95 -4.42
N GLY A 294 27.54 -3.31 -4.57
CA GLY A 294 28.30 -3.26 -5.82
C GLY A 294 27.60 -2.44 -6.89
N ASN A 295 28.00 -2.62 -8.15
CA ASN A 295 27.52 -1.77 -9.26
C ASN A 295 26.41 -2.40 -10.10
N ASP A 296 26.17 -3.71 -9.95
CA ASP A 296 25.25 -4.48 -10.79
C ASP A 296 24.15 -5.12 -9.95
N VAL A 297 22.97 -4.50 -9.94
CA VAL A 297 21.77 -5.00 -9.24
C VAL A 297 20.78 -5.55 -10.26
N VAL A 298 20.33 -6.78 -10.03
CA VAL A 298 19.16 -7.35 -10.70
C VAL A 298 17.96 -7.43 -9.76
N VAL A 299 16.80 -6.94 -10.20
CA VAL A 299 15.53 -7.08 -9.48
C VAL A 299 14.67 -8.07 -10.25
N ILE A 300 14.19 -9.11 -9.57
CA ILE A 300 13.47 -10.22 -10.19
C ILE A 300 12.00 -10.12 -9.82
N GLY A 301 11.15 -9.74 -10.78
CA GLY A 301 9.73 -9.49 -10.54
C GLY A 301 9.15 -8.43 -11.47
N GLY A 302 7.85 -8.18 -11.35
CA GLY A 302 7.17 -7.17 -12.19
C GLY A 302 6.01 -6.43 -11.51
N GLY A 303 5.83 -6.62 -10.20
CA GLY A 303 4.84 -5.89 -9.40
C GLY A 303 5.38 -4.55 -8.88
N ASP A 304 4.57 -3.86 -8.07
CA ASP A 304 4.95 -2.55 -7.49
C ASP A 304 6.20 -2.64 -6.63
N THR A 305 6.34 -3.72 -5.85
CA THR A 305 7.57 -4.01 -5.09
C THR A 305 8.81 -4.03 -5.98
N ALA A 306 8.73 -4.62 -7.19
CA ALA A 306 9.88 -4.64 -8.10
C ALA A 306 10.23 -3.21 -8.57
N SER A 307 9.22 -2.39 -8.87
CA SER A 307 9.43 -0.98 -9.22
C SER A 307 10.02 -0.18 -8.06
N ASP A 308 9.57 -0.42 -6.83
CA ASP A 308 10.11 0.22 -5.64
C ASP A 308 11.59 -0.18 -5.41
N CYS A 309 11.94 -1.46 -5.56
CA CYS A 309 13.32 -1.93 -5.48
C CYS A 309 14.22 -1.32 -6.57
N LEU A 310 13.75 -1.26 -7.82
CA LEU A 310 14.49 -0.67 -8.94
C LEU A 310 14.79 0.80 -8.68
N ARG A 311 13.76 1.57 -8.29
CA ARG A 311 13.84 3.02 -8.08
C ARG A 311 14.66 3.38 -6.85
N THR A 312 14.62 2.55 -5.80
CA THR A 312 15.50 2.66 -4.64
C THR A 312 16.95 2.37 -5.04
N SER A 313 17.20 1.31 -5.81
CA SER A 313 18.56 0.96 -6.27
C SER A 313 19.20 2.08 -7.10
N VAL A 314 18.44 2.70 -8.00
CA VAL A 314 18.94 3.86 -8.76
C VAL A 314 19.32 5.01 -7.82
N ARG A 315 18.46 5.32 -6.84
CA ARG A 315 18.65 6.46 -5.92
C ARG A 315 19.80 6.33 -4.94
N ILE A 316 20.18 5.10 -4.59
CA ILE A 316 21.37 4.85 -3.76
C ILE A 316 22.66 4.80 -4.59
N GLY A 317 22.59 5.12 -5.90
CA GLY A 317 23.76 5.32 -6.76
C GLY A 317 24.26 4.07 -7.49
N ILE A 318 23.42 3.04 -7.64
CA ILE A 318 23.82 1.83 -8.39
C ILE A 318 23.88 2.13 -9.89
N GLU A 319 25.01 1.79 -10.52
CA GLU A 319 25.28 2.08 -11.93
C GLU A 319 24.40 1.27 -12.89
N ASN A 320 24.25 -0.03 -12.66
CA ASN A 320 23.50 -0.94 -13.50
C ASN A 320 22.36 -1.60 -12.72
N VAL A 321 21.15 -1.04 -12.87
CA VAL A 321 19.93 -1.58 -12.28
C VAL A 321 19.08 -2.22 -13.38
N THR A 322 18.86 -3.53 -13.30
CA THR A 322 18.12 -4.29 -14.32
C THR A 322 16.96 -5.08 -13.73
N CYS A 323 15.76 -4.89 -14.26
CA CYS A 323 14.61 -5.74 -13.99
C CYS A 323 14.68 -7.01 -14.85
N LEU A 324 14.58 -8.19 -14.23
CA LEU A 324 14.37 -9.46 -14.91
C LEU A 324 12.91 -9.86 -14.74
N TYR A 325 12.17 -9.96 -15.85
CA TYR A 325 10.76 -10.33 -15.83
C TYR A 325 10.46 -11.44 -16.83
N ARG A 326 9.81 -12.51 -16.36
CA ARG A 326 9.53 -13.72 -17.15
C ARG A 326 8.46 -13.55 -18.23
N ARG A 327 7.71 -12.45 -18.25
CA ARG A 327 6.69 -12.13 -19.29
C ARG A 327 7.07 -10.84 -20.02
N THR A 328 6.17 -10.31 -20.84
CA THR A 328 6.39 -9.02 -21.51
C THR A 328 5.89 -7.86 -20.66
N GLU A 329 6.18 -6.63 -21.10
CA GLU A 329 5.69 -5.43 -20.44
C GLU A 329 4.17 -5.39 -20.29
N ALA A 330 3.43 -5.93 -21.25
CA ALA A 330 1.96 -5.93 -21.25
C ALA A 330 1.36 -6.78 -20.12
N GLU A 331 2.06 -7.82 -19.67
CA GLU A 331 1.61 -8.68 -18.57
C GLU A 331 2.18 -8.27 -17.20
N MET A 332 2.94 -7.17 -17.10
CA MET A 332 3.46 -6.70 -15.82
C MET A 332 2.33 -6.25 -14.89
N PRO A 333 2.23 -6.80 -13.67
CA PRO A 333 1.15 -6.46 -12.75
C PRO A 333 1.33 -5.08 -12.07
N GLY A 334 2.55 -4.58 -11.95
CA GLY A 334 2.82 -3.29 -11.28
C GLY A 334 2.36 -2.09 -12.12
N SER A 335 2.17 -0.95 -11.44
CA SER A 335 1.66 0.28 -12.06
C SER A 335 2.50 0.71 -13.27
N ALA A 336 1.81 1.02 -14.37
CA ALA A 336 2.44 1.55 -15.57
C ALA A 336 3.13 2.90 -15.31
N LYS A 337 2.58 3.71 -14.39
CA LYS A 337 3.16 4.98 -13.96
C LYS A 337 4.51 4.74 -13.29
N ASP A 338 4.57 3.88 -12.28
CA ASP A 338 5.82 3.60 -11.57
C ASP A 338 6.88 2.95 -12.46
N ARG A 339 6.47 2.07 -13.38
CA ARG A 339 7.36 1.51 -14.39
C ARG A 339 7.94 2.57 -15.32
N LYS A 340 7.11 3.52 -15.80
CA LYS A 340 7.57 4.65 -16.62
C LYS A 340 8.58 5.51 -15.85
N LEU A 341 8.31 5.81 -14.57
CA LEU A 341 9.22 6.56 -13.70
C LEU A 341 10.55 5.83 -13.51
N ALA A 342 10.52 4.51 -13.27
CA ALA A 342 11.73 3.69 -13.12
C ALA A 342 12.60 3.71 -14.38
N LYS A 343 11.99 3.58 -15.57
CA LYS A 343 12.71 3.68 -16.87
C LYS A 343 13.34 5.07 -17.07
N GLN A 344 12.59 6.14 -16.77
CA GLN A 344 13.09 7.52 -16.85
C GLN A 344 14.25 7.79 -15.89
N GLU A 345 14.27 7.10 -14.74
CA GLU A 345 15.33 7.22 -13.73
C GLU A 345 16.57 6.40 -14.09
N GLY A 346 16.51 5.49 -15.08
CA GLY A 346 17.66 4.73 -15.58
C GLY A 346 17.58 3.21 -15.38
N ALA A 347 16.48 2.69 -14.81
CA ALA A 347 16.29 1.25 -14.68
C ALA A 347 16.12 0.58 -16.05
N LYS A 348 16.88 -0.48 -16.30
CA LYS A 348 16.83 -1.30 -17.52
C LYS A 348 15.84 -2.45 -17.31
N TYR A 349 15.23 -2.94 -18.39
CA TYR A 349 14.30 -4.07 -18.33
C TYR A 349 14.72 -5.16 -19.30
N ARG A 350 14.77 -6.41 -18.83
CA ARG A 350 14.87 -7.62 -19.63
C ARG A 350 13.59 -8.43 -19.44
N PHE A 351 12.73 -8.36 -20.45
CA PHE A 351 11.52 -9.14 -20.53
C PHE A 351 11.82 -10.56 -20.99
N LEU A 352 10.85 -11.45 -20.84
CA LEU A 352 10.96 -12.85 -21.24
C LEU A 352 12.23 -13.51 -20.70
N THR A 353 12.60 -13.18 -19.45
CA THR A 353 13.81 -13.64 -18.81
C THR A 353 13.48 -14.23 -17.45
N GLN A 354 13.79 -15.50 -17.23
CA GLN A 354 13.56 -16.20 -15.97
C GLN A 354 14.90 -16.69 -15.37
N PRO A 355 15.27 -16.26 -14.16
CA PRO A 355 16.38 -16.84 -13.43
C PRO A 355 16.19 -18.34 -13.17
N VAL A 356 17.27 -19.11 -13.31
CA VAL A 356 17.31 -20.56 -13.06
C VAL A 356 18.41 -20.96 -12.07
N GLN A 357 19.43 -20.13 -11.88
CA GLN A 357 20.47 -20.34 -10.87
C GLN A 357 21.18 -19.03 -10.49
N PHE A 358 21.48 -18.85 -9.21
CA PHE A 358 22.41 -17.83 -8.72
C PHE A 358 23.83 -18.41 -8.65
N ILE A 359 24.81 -17.69 -9.21
CA ILE A 359 26.19 -18.16 -9.38
C ILE A 359 27.11 -17.40 -8.44
N ALA A 360 27.83 -18.15 -7.60
CA ALA A 360 28.84 -17.62 -6.70
C ALA A 360 30.15 -17.26 -7.44
N GLY A 361 30.74 -16.13 -7.07
CA GLY A 361 32.10 -15.76 -7.42
C GLY A 361 33.15 -16.45 -6.55
N LYS A 362 34.42 -16.10 -6.77
CA LYS A 362 35.56 -16.66 -6.03
C LYS A 362 35.56 -16.33 -4.54
N ASP A 363 34.90 -15.25 -4.15
CA ASP A 363 34.74 -14.79 -2.76
C ASP A 363 33.50 -15.38 -2.07
N GLY A 364 32.77 -16.27 -2.75
CA GLY A 364 31.56 -16.91 -2.25
C GLY A 364 30.31 -16.01 -2.28
N LYS A 365 30.38 -14.82 -2.87
CA LYS A 365 29.24 -13.92 -3.04
C LYS A 365 28.62 -14.06 -4.42
N LEU A 366 27.40 -13.56 -4.62
CA LEU A 366 26.78 -13.49 -5.93
C LEU A 366 27.68 -12.76 -6.93
N ALA A 367 27.90 -13.38 -8.09
CA ALA A 367 28.64 -12.78 -9.20
C ALA A 367 27.82 -12.74 -10.50
N ALA A 368 26.85 -13.64 -10.66
CA ALA A 368 25.96 -13.67 -11.80
C ALA A 368 24.66 -14.43 -11.51
N VAL A 369 23.67 -14.22 -12.36
CA VAL A 369 22.41 -14.96 -12.40
C VAL A 369 22.29 -15.65 -13.76
N GLU A 370 22.25 -16.98 -13.75
CA GLU A 370 21.88 -17.74 -14.95
C GLU A 370 20.38 -17.61 -15.18
N CYS A 371 20.02 -17.28 -16.41
CA CYS A 371 18.65 -17.09 -16.85
C CYS A 371 18.37 -17.94 -18.09
N ILE A 372 17.10 -18.24 -18.32
CA ILE A 372 16.58 -18.82 -19.56
C ILE A 372 15.64 -17.82 -20.24
N GLU A 373 15.64 -17.79 -21.57
CA GLU A 373 14.66 -17.02 -22.33
C GLU A 373 13.29 -17.68 -22.23
N MET A 374 12.25 -16.86 -22.25
CA MET A 374 10.86 -17.29 -22.21
C MET A 374 10.16 -16.89 -23.51
N GLU A 375 9.10 -17.61 -23.86
CA GLU A 375 8.09 -17.18 -24.82
C GLU A 375 6.71 -17.13 -24.16
N LEU A 376 5.78 -16.38 -24.74
CA LEU A 376 4.42 -16.34 -24.24
C LEU A 376 3.60 -17.50 -24.83
N GLY A 377 3.09 -18.36 -23.96
CA GLY A 377 2.08 -19.37 -24.28
C GLY A 377 0.66 -18.84 -24.16
N GLU A 378 -0.27 -19.75 -23.86
CA GLU A 378 -1.69 -19.43 -23.65
C GLU A 378 -1.93 -18.63 -22.36
N PRO A 379 -3.01 -17.83 -22.28
CA PRO A 379 -3.44 -17.18 -21.04
C PRO A 379 -3.61 -18.14 -19.85
N ASP A 380 -3.20 -17.71 -18.66
CA ASP A 380 -3.52 -18.33 -17.38
C ASP A 380 -4.90 -17.90 -16.86
N ASP A 381 -5.28 -18.40 -15.68
CA ASP A 381 -6.59 -18.12 -15.05
C ASP A 381 -6.76 -16.62 -14.70
N SER A 382 -5.68 -15.85 -14.65
CA SER A 382 -5.70 -14.39 -14.49
C SER A 382 -5.81 -13.64 -15.83
N GLY A 383 -5.93 -14.36 -16.94
CA GLY A 383 -5.96 -13.82 -18.31
C GLY A 383 -4.59 -13.43 -18.86
N ARG A 384 -3.50 -13.62 -18.10
CA ARG A 384 -2.15 -13.25 -18.52
C ARG A 384 -1.47 -14.41 -19.21
N ARG A 385 -0.78 -14.17 -20.32
CA ARG A 385 -0.08 -15.24 -21.06
C ARG A 385 0.99 -15.91 -20.20
N ARG A 386 0.97 -17.25 -20.18
CA ARG A 386 1.93 -18.07 -19.42
C ARG A 386 3.32 -17.95 -20.03
N PRO A 387 4.37 -17.79 -19.22
CA PRO A 387 5.73 -17.85 -19.73
C PRO A 387 6.13 -19.33 -19.91
N VAL A 388 6.68 -19.66 -21.08
CA VAL A 388 7.16 -21.01 -21.44
C VAL A 388 8.66 -20.93 -21.70
N PRO A 389 9.50 -21.78 -21.08
CA PRO A 389 10.94 -21.74 -21.30
C PRO A 389 11.32 -22.09 -22.74
N VAL A 390 12.28 -21.36 -23.31
CA VAL A 390 12.89 -21.67 -24.60
C VAL A 390 14.11 -22.56 -24.35
N GLU A 391 14.01 -23.85 -24.65
CA GLU A 391 15.08 -24.82 -24.40
C GLU A 391 16.41 -24.43 -25.09
N GLY A 392 17.52 -24.56 -24.36
CA GLY A 392 18.86 -24.25 -24.88
C GLY A 392 19.19 -22.76 -24.99
N SER A 393 18.33 -21.87 -24.46
CA SER A 393 18.52 -20.42 -24.50
C SER A 393 19.24 -19.85 -23.27
N ASN A 394 19.81 -20.69 -22.39
CA ASN A 394 20.43 -20.23 -21.15
C ASN A 394 21.56 -19.21 -21.39
N PHE A 395 21.58 -18.15 -20.58
CA PHE A 395 22.61 -17.13 -20.59
C PHE A 395 22.88 -16.59 -19.18
N SER A 396 24.02 -15.93 -18.99
CA SER A 396 24.42 -15.37 -17.70
C SER A 396 24.26 -13.85 -17.69
N VAL A 397 23.69 -13.31 -16.61
CA VAL A 397 23.60 -11.88 -16.32
C VAL A 397 24.53 -11.55 -15.15
N PRO A 398 25.60 -10.77 -15.35
CA PRO A 398 26.45 -10.31 -14.24
C PRO A 398 25.63 -9.53 -13.21
N ALA A 399 25.84 -9.84 -11.93
CA ALA A 399 25.16 -9.18 -10.82
C ALA A 399 25.96 -9.35 -9.54
N SER A 400 26.26 -8.24 -8.85
CA SER A 400 26.78 -8.25 -7.48
C SER A 400 25.67 -8.42 -6.46
N THR A 401 24.44 -8.04 -6.83
CA THR A 401 23.26 -8.14 -5.97
C THR A 401 22.04 -8.60 -6.78
N ALA A 402 21.23 -9.50 -6.21
CA ALA A 402 19.93 -9.89 -6.72
C ALA A 402 18.84 -9.64 -5.66
N ILE A 403 17.72 -9.06 -6.07
CA ILE A 403 16.59 -8.75 -5.20
C ILE A 403 15.35 -9.51 -5.71
N LYS A 404 14.81 -10.40 -4.88
CA LYS A 404 13.66 -11.24 -5.20
C LYS A 404 12.36 -10.51 -4.84
N ALA A 405 11.59 -10.10 -5.85
CA ALA A 405 10.32 -9.38 -5.72
C ALA A 405 9.17 -10.19 -6.34
N LEU A 406 8.95 -11.41 -5.81
CA LEU A 406 8.08 -12.43 -6.40
C LEU A 406 6.65 -12.46 -5.83
N GLY A 407 6.36 -11.63 -4.83
CA GLY A 407 5.09 -11.62 -4.09
C GLY A 407 5.27 -12.13 -2.67
N TYR A 408 4.15 -12.18 -1.93
CA TYR A 408 4.15 -12.47 -0.50
C TYR A 408 3.10 -13.51 -0.12
N TRP A 409 3.40 -14.22 0.96
CA TRP A 409 2.57 -15.19 1.64
C TRP A 409 2.23 -14.69 3.06
N PRO A 410 1.12 -15.16 3.64
CA PRO A 410 0.82 -14.92 5.04
C PRO A 410 1.79 -15.69 5.95
N ASP A 411 2.04 -15.15 7.14
CA ASP A 411 2.76 -15.89 8.17
C ASP A 411 1.80 -16.88 8.88
N PRO A 412 2.08 -18.20 8.87
CA PRO A 412 1.19 -19.18 9.48
C PRO A 412 1.23 -19.19 11.01
N ILE A 413 2.15 -18.46 11.66
CA ILE A 413 2.36 -18.50 13.11
C ILE A 413 1.08 -18.13 13.87
N ILE A 414 0.35 -17.11 13.44
CA ILE A 414 -0.83 -16.65 14.18
C ILE A 414 -1.94 -17.71 14.19
N GLY A 415 -2.18 -18.37 13.06
CA GLY A 415 -3.12 -19.48 12.97
C GLY A 415 -2.67 -20.71 13.76
N LYS A 416 -1.37 -21.02 13.75
CA LYS A 416 -0.81 -22.17 14.49
C LYS A 416 -0.79 -21.98 16.02
N SER A 417 -0.68 -20.74 16.48
CA SER A 417 -0.57 -20.39 17.90
C SER A 417 -1.90 -19.99 18.55
N THR A 418 -2.98 -19.94 17.77
CA THR A 418 -4.31 -19.50 18.23
C THR A 418 -5.30 -20.65 18.08
N PRO A 419 -5.64 -21.37 19.17
CA PRO A 419 -6.69 -22.39 19.14
C PRO A 419 -7.99 -21.81 18.57
N ASP A 420 -8.74 -22.65 17.85
CA ASP A 420 -10.04 -22.34 17.23
C ASP A 420 -10.05 -21.22 16.16
N LEU A 421 -8.87 -20.73 15.74
CA LEU A 421 -8.74 -19.83 14.61
C LEU A 421 -8.52 -20.61 13.31
N GLU A 422 -9.53 -20.68 12.46
CA GLU A 422 -9.44 -21.31 11.16
C GLU A 422 -8.59 -20.47 10.21
N THR A 423 -7.73 -21.17 9.46
CA THR A 423 -7.00 -20.60 8.34
C THR A 423 -7.37 -21.33 7.06
N HIS A 424 -7.12 -20.70 5.93
CA HIS A 424 -7.29 -21.30 4.60
C HIS A 424 -6.00 -21.15 3.80
N LYS A 425 -6.10 -21.25 2.46
CA LYS A 425 -4.98 -21.24 1.49
C LYS A 425 -3.72 -20.52 2.01
N TRP A 426 -2.61 -21.27 2.05
CA TRP A 426 -1.28 -20.79 2.45
C TRP A 426 -1.14 -20.22 3.86
N GLY A 427 -2.17 -20.32 4.71
CA GLY A 427 -2.17 -19.79 6.08
C GLY A 427 -2.94 -18.49 6.27
N LEU A 428 -3.68 -18.02 5.24
CA LEU A 428 -4.53 -16.83 5.36
C LEU A 428 -5.62 -17.05 6.42
N THR A 429 -5.86 -16.04 7.25
CA THR A 429 -6.91 -16.11 8.28
C THR A 429 -8.28 -16.22 7.60
N LYS A 430 -9.07 -17.21 8.00
CA LYS A 430 -10.41 -17.39 7.45
C LYS A 430 -11.41 -16.56 8.24
N VAL A 431 -12.11 -15.66 7.56
CA VAL A 431 -13.26 -14.95 8.12
C VAL A 431 -14.55 -15.72 7.84
N THR A 432 -15.44 -15.79 8.82
CA THR A 432 -16.77 -16.38 8.69
C THR A 432 -17.77 -15.42 8.05
N ASP A 433 -17.49 -14.12 8.14
CA ASP A 433 -18.28 -13.06 7.51
C ASP A 433 -17.34 -11.99 6.92
N PRO A 434 -17.23 -11.89 5.58
CA PRO A 434 -16.39 -10.90 4.90
C PRO A 434 -16.79 -9.44 5.15
N GLU A 435 -18.06 -9.16 5.49
CA GLU A 435 -18.53 -7.78 5.70
C GLU A 435 -18.18 -7.25 7.09
N THR A 436 -17.98 -8.14 8.07
CA THR A 436 -17.63 -7.77 9.44
C THR A 436 -16.19 -8.12 9.81
N GLY A 437 -15.54 -9.00 9.05
CA GLY A 437 -14.22 -9.54 9.38
C GLY A 437 -14.24 -10.54 10.54
N GLN A 438 -15.42 -10.99 10.99
CA GLN A 438 -15.53 -11.95 12.09
C GLN A 438 -14.82 -13.26 11.72
N THR A 439 -14.07 -13.84 12.66
CA THR A 439 -13.36 -15.12 12.47
C THR A 439 -14.13 -16.28 13.11
N SER A 440 -13.61 -17.50 12.96
CA SER A 440 -14.15 -18.69 13.63
C SER A 440 -14.05 -18.63 15.15
N ARG A 441 -13.18 -17.78 15.70
CA ARG A 441 -12.97 -17.62 17.12
C ARG A 441 -13.69 -16.38 17.66
N GLU A 442 -14.52 -16.59 18.67
CA GLU A 442 -15.33 -15.52 19.27
C GLU A 442 -14.46 -14.38 19.82
N GLY A 443 -14.90 -13.14 19.58
CA GLY A 443 -14.18 -11.93 19.98
C GLY A 443 -12.96 -11.59 19.12
N ILE A 444 -12.66 -12.37 18.07
CA ILE A 444 -11.57 -12.11 17.13
C ILE A 444 -12.13 -11.77 15.75
N PHE A 445 -11.65 -10.65 15.22
CA PHE A 445 -11.91 -10.14 13.88
C PHE A 445 -10.59 -10.04 13.11
N ALA A 446 -10.64 -10.07 11.78
CA ALA A 446 -9.46 -9.99 10.93
C ALA A 446 -9.76 -9.26 9.61
N GLY A 447 -8.73 -8.62 9.04
CA GLY A 447 -8.87 -7.88 7.79
C GLY A 447 -7.55 -7.54 7.12
N GLY A 448 -7.65 -7.01 5.89
CA GLY A 448 -6.52 -6.71 5.02
C GLY A 448 -5.81 -7.97 4.51
N ASP A 449 -4.55 -7.80 4.11
CA ASP A 449 -3.80 -8.80 3.35
C ASP A 449 -3.57 -10.13 4.09
N GLY A 450 -3.76 -10.17 5.41
CA GLY A 450 -3.73 -11.43 6.19
C GLY A 450 -4.97 -12.30 6.00
N VAL A 451 -6.02 -11.77 5.36
CA VAL A 451 -7.27 -12.47 5.02
C VAL A 451 -7.38 -12.67 3.51
N THR A 452 -7.12 -11.62 2.72
CA THR A 452 -7.32 -11.64 1.26
C THR A 452 -6.10 -12.11 0.46
N GLY A 453 -4.91 -12.09 1.08
CA GLY A 453 -3.65 -12.04 0.36
C GLY A 453 -3.28 -10.60 -0.05
N PRO A 454 -2.08 -10.38 -0.62
CA PRO A 454 -1.59 -9.05 -0.98
C PRO A 454 -2.57 -8.29 -1.89
N ASP A 455 -2.96 -7.09 -1.46
CA ASP A 455 -3.92 -6.23 -2.16
C ASP A 455 -3.57 -4.74 -1.93
N LEU A 456 -4.52 -3.83 -2.15
CA LEU A 456 -4.33 -2.39 -2.03
C LEU A 456 -4.39 -1.88 -0.59
N VAL A 457 -3.63 -0.81 -0.31
CA VAL A 457 -3.70 -0.09 0.98
C VAL A 457 -5.14 0.32 1.32
N VAL A 458 -5.90 0.78 0.32
CA VAL A 458 -7.28 1.25 0.50
C VAL A 458 -8.24 0.10 0.87
N THR A 459 -8.08 -1.10 0.31
CA THR A 459 -8.95 -2.25 0.64
C THR A 459 -8.64 -2.77 2.03
N ALA A 460 -7.37 -2.82 2.43
CA ALA A 460 -6.95 -3.12 3.79
C ALA A 460 -7.53 -2.10 4.80
N MET A 461 -7.46 -0.81 4.51
CA MET A 461 -8.06 0.24 5.34
C MET A 461 -9.58 0.06 5.48
N VAL A 462 -10.30 -0.20 4.38
CA VAL A 462 -11.76 -0.46 4.40
C VAL A 462 -12.09 -1.66 5.29
N ALA A 463 -11.33 -2.76 5.17
CA ALA A 463 -11.53 -3.95 6.00
C ALA A 463 -11.36 -3.65 7.49
N GLY A 464 -10.37 -2.81 7.85
CA GLY A 464 -10.15 -2.33 9.20
C GLY A 464 -11.34 -1.53 9.76
N ARG A 465 -11.89 -0.59 8.97
CA ARG A 465 -13.06 0.20 9.36
C ARG A 465 -14.31 -0.66 9.56
N LYS A 466 -14.60 -1.56 8.61
CA LYS A 466 -15.71 -2.52 8.72
C LYS A 466 -15.60 -3.38 9.99
N SER A 467 -14.39 -3.84 10.29
CA SER A 467 -14.13 -4.66 11.48
C SER A 467 -14.29 -3.86 12.78
N ALA A 468 -13.91 -2.58 12.80
CA ALA A 468 -14.14 -1.70 13.96
C ALA A 468 -15.64 -1.55 14.29
N GLU A 469 -16.48 -1.34 13.28
CA GLU A 469 -17.94 -1.28 13.47
C GLU A 469 -18.50 -2.60 14.02
N ALA A 470 -17.98 -3.74 13.55
CA ALA A 470 -18.39 -5.05 14.03
C ALA A 470 -17.94 -5.30 15.48
N ILE A 471 -16.71 -4.93 15.82
CA ILE A 471 -16.17 -4.99 17.18
C ILE A 471 -17.01 -4.15 18.14
N ASP A 472 -17.36 -2.91 17.77
CA ASP A 472 -18.20 -2.04 18.60
C ASP A 472 -19.58 -2.66 18.86
N LYS A 473 -20.23 -3.20 17.81
CA LYS A 473 -21.51 -3.92 17.95
C LYS A 473 -21.37 -5.15 18.85
N TYR A 474 -20.31 -5.92 18.69
CA TYR A 474 -20.03 -7.08 19.53
C TYR A 474 -19.87 -6.70 21.00
N LEU A 475 -19.08 -5.66 21.30
CA LEU A 475 -18.82 -5.20 22.67
C LEU A 475 -20.05 -4.59 23.34
N LYS A 476 -20.94 -3.92 22.59
CA LYS A 476 -22.22 -3.40 23.10
C LYS A 476 -23.22 -4.50 23.46
N ASN A 477 -23.16 -5.63 22.75
CA ASN A 477 -24.03 -6.78 22.99
C ASN A 477 -23.49 -7.76 24.03
N LYS A 478 -22.21 -7.65 24.39
CA LYS A 478 -21.55 -8.45 25.40
C LYS A 478 -22.04 -8.01 26.79
N LYS A 479 -22.84 -8.87 27.43
CA LYS A 479 -23.44 -8.65 28.75
C LYS A 479 -22.42 -8.66 29.89
#